data_AF-A0A7Y3CF64-F1
#
_entry.id   AF-A0A7Y3CF64-F1
#
_cell.length_a   1.000
_cell.length_b   1.000
_cell.length_c   1.000
_cell.angle_alpha   90.00
_cell.angle_beta   90.00
_cell.angle_gamma   90.00
#
_symmetry.space_group_name_H-M   'P 1'
#
loop_
_entity.id
_entity.type
_entity.pdbx_description
1 polymer ?
#
loop_
_entity_poly.entity_id
_entity_poly.type
_entity_poly.pdbx_seq_one_letter_code
_entity_poly.pdbx_strand_id
1 'polypeptide(L)'
;MNPGNNEKSNRLFGAICDEAQRRKVEFTENPVPKIHIGLATCGIASGALETKRAFEEAIGEQNIKAHIHTVGCIGHCYAEPVVIIDNEESGFPPIFYSEVNPGKAKMLVKFFLKEGDPRFEHVLGATKENEMIPSVMEYSRFNREKRVVMENCGHIDPEDIYDYVAEGGYAALEKTLKSNPVKIISEIQKSGLRGRGGAGFSTGQKWDLARTATGKDKIVICNADEGDPGAYMDRTILESNPHQVLEGMAICAYAVGAKKALVYVRYE
;
A
#
# COMPACT_ATOMS: atom_id res chain seq x y z
N MET A 1 18.13 -28.21 -4.45
CA MET A 1 18.65 -26.89 -4.03
C MET A 1 19.78 -27.11 -3.04
N ASN A 2 20.78 -26.22 -3.03
CA ASN A 2 21.94 -26.34 -2.15
C ASN A 2 21.60 -25.74 -0.75
N PRO A 3 21.68 -26.50 0.36
CA PRO A 3 21.34 -26.02 1.71
C PRO A 3 22.02 -24.71 2.09
N GLY A 4 23.27 -24.50 1.70
CA GLY A 4 24.02 -23.27 1.98
C GLY A 4 23.44 -22.01 1.31
N ASN A 5 22.72 -22.14 0.19
CA ASN A 5 22.03 -21.01 -0.43
C ASN A 5 20.80 -20.60 0.36
N ASN A 6 20.12 -21.55 1.01
CA ASN A 6 18.93 -21.26 1.82
C ASN A 6 19.32 -20.53 3.11
N GLU A 7 20.37 -20.97 3.81
CA GLU A 7 20.85 -20.29 5.02
C GLU A 7 21.31 -18.86 4.73
N LYS A 8 22.02 -18.65 3.63
CA LYS A 8 22.43 -17.31 3.19
C LYS A 8 21.22 -16.42 2.86
N SER A 9 20.23 -16.97 2.15
CA SER A 9 18.98 -16.25 1.84
C SER A 9 18.24 -15.84 3.10
N ASN A 10 18.06 -16.77 4.06
CA ASN A 10 17.40 -16.49 5.33
C ASN A 10 18.10 -15.37 6.09
N ARG A 11 19.44 -15.40 6.13
CA ARG A 11 20.22 -14.40 6.86
C ARG A 11 20.09 -13.01 6.22
N LEU A 12 20.17 -12.94 4.89
CA LEU A 12 20.10 -11.66 4.17
C LEU A 12 18.69 -11.07 4.23
N PHE A 13 17.66 -11.88 3.98
CA PHE A 13 16.27 -11.42 4.07
C PHE A 13 15.88 -11.06 5.51
N GLY A 14 16.29 -11.88 6.49
CA GLY A 14 16.08 -11.61 7.92
C GLY A 14 16.65 -10.25 8.34
N ALA A 15 17.87 -9.90 7.91
CA ALA A 15 18.45 -8.59 8.20
C ALA A 15 17.64 -7.42 7.59
N ILE A 16 17.02 -7.61 6.41
CA ILE A 16 16.14 -6.61 5.80
C ILE A 16 14.85 -6.48 6.61
N CYS A 17 14.26 -7.60 7.04
CA CYS A 17 13.07 -7.59 7.90
C CYS A 17 13.34 -6.94 9.26
N ASP A 18 14.49 -7.20 9.87
CA ASP A 18 14.88 -6.60 11.15
C ASP A 18 15.00 -5.08 11.02
N GLU A 19 15.62 -4.59 9.94
CA GLU A 19 15.72 -3.15 9.67
C GLU A 19 14.34 -2.52 9.37
N ALA A 20 13.51 -3.19 8.57
CA ALA A 20 12.14 -2.74 8.29
C ALA A 20 11.32 -2.60 9.58
N GLN A 21 11.41 -3.60 10.46
CA GLN A 21 10.67 -3.59 11.71
C GLN A 21 11.22 -2.55 12.68
N ARG A 22 12.54 -2.35 12.72
CA ARG A 22 13.16 -1.28 13.51
C ARG A 22 12.66 0.09 13.08
N ARG A 23 12.60 0.36 11.77
CA ARG A 23 12.07 1.63 11.22
C ARG A 23 10.60 1.82 11.55
N LYS A 24 9.78 0.78 11.38
CA LYS A 24 8.35 0.83 11.72
C LYS A 24 8.13 1.12 13.19
N VAL A 25 8.85 0.45 14.09
CA VAL A 25 8.79 0.72 15.53
C VAL A 25 9.24 2.14 15.85
N GLU A 26 10.36 2.60 15.27
CA GLU A 26 10.87 3.97 15.43
C GLU A 26 9.87 5.02 14.96
N PHE A 27 9.13 4.75 13.88
CA PHE A 27 8.07 5.63 13.37
C PHE A 27 6.81 5.58 14.24
N THR A 28 6.30 4.40 14.56
CA THR A 28 5.05 4.20 15.32
C THR A 28 5.19 4.68 16.76
N GLU A 29 6.27 4.33 17.46
CA GLU A 29 6.49 4.72 18.87
C GLU A 29 6.99 6.16 19.04
N ASN A 30 7.24 6.89 17.93
CA ASN A 30 7.60 8.29 18.02
C ASN A 30 6.43 9.11 18.57
N PRO A 31 6.59 9.87 19.67
CA PRO A 31 5.47 10.62 20.26
C PRO A 31 5.00 11.79 19.40
N VAL A 32 5.78 12.20 18.38
CA VAL A 32 5.36 13.30 17.51
C VAL A 32 4.18 12.89 16.63
N PRO A 33 3.24 13.82 16.33
CA PRO A 33 2.12 13.55 15.44
C PRO A 33 2.55 13.02 14.07
N LYS A 34 1.79 12.06 13.54
CA LYS A 34 1.95 11.54 12.17
C LYS A 34 0.79 12.00 11.31
N ILE A 35 1.10 12.56 10.16
CA ILE A 35 0.14 13.13 9.21
C ILE A 35 0.23 12.30 7.94
N HIS A 36 -0.71 11.38 7.77
CA HIS A 36 -0.80 10.51 6.60
C HIS A 36 -1.58 11.23 5.50
N ILE A 37 -0.94 11.45 4.36
CA ILE A 37 -1.54 12.18 3.22
C ILE A 37 -1.59 11.23 2.03
N GLY A 38 -2.79 11.02 1.47
CA GLY A 38 -2.97 10.24 0.25
C GLY A 38 -2.39 10.97 -0.97
N LEU A 39 -1.34 10.41 -1.57
CA LEU A 39 -0.63 10.97 -2.73
C LEU A 39 -0.69 10.08 -3.98
N ALA A 40 -1.68 9.18 -4.06
CA ALA A 40 -2.04 8.62 -5.36
C ALA A 40 -2.59 9.71 -6.30
N THR A 41 -2.63 9.43 -7.60
CA THR A 41 -3.03 10.41 -8.63
C THR A 41 -4.45 10.95 -8.42
N CYS A 42 -5.36 10.22 -7.76
CA CYS A 42 -6.66 10.77 -7.34
C CYS A 42 -6.54 11.90 -6.31
N GLY A 43 -5.67 11.75 -5.31
CA GLY A 43 -5.39 12.80 -4.33
C GLY A 43 -4.66 13.97 -4.99
N ILE A 44 -3.64 13.68 -5.81
CA ILE A 44 -2.88 14.71 -6.54
C ILE A 44 -3.80 15.55 -7.43
N ALA A 45 -4.68 14.91 -8.21
CA ALA A 45 -5.64 15.61 -9.06
C ALA A 45 -6.62 16.51 -8.29
N SER A 46 -6.90 16.18 -7.02
CA SER A 46 -7.74 16.97 -6.11
C SER A 46 -6.97 18.00 -5.28
N GLY A 47 -5.66 18.12 -5.47
CA GLY A 47 -4.82 19.14 -4.81
C GLY A 47 -4.02 18.64 -3.60
N ALA A 48 -3.77 17.32 -3.47
CA ALA A 48 -3.06 16.78 -2.32
C ALA A 48 -1.59 17.24 -2.21
N LEU A 49 -0.95 17.64 -3.32
CA LEU A 49 0.40 18.21 -3.30
C LEU A 49 0.42 19.59 -2.65
N GLU A 50 -0.59 20.42 -2.92
CA GLU A 50 -0.81 21.70 -2.25
C GLU A 50 -1.10 21.49 -0.76
N THR A 51 -1.90 20.47 -0.43
CA THR A 51 -2.20 20.08 0.95
C THR A 51 -0.94 19.68 1.72
N LYS A 52 -0.10 18.82 1.14
CA LYS A 52 1.19 18.43 1.75
C LYS A 52 2.08 19.64 1.99
N ARG A 53 2.26 20.50 0.98
CA ARG A 53 3.06 21.74 1.11
C ARG A 53 2.52 22.65 2.22
N ALA A 54 1.20 22.78 2.32
CA ALA A 54 0.58 23.61 3.36
C ALA A 54 0.79 23.06 4.78
N PHE A 55 0.81 21.72 4.95
CA PHE A 55 1.22 21.10 6.22
C PHE A 55 2.69 21.39 6.51
N GLU A 56 3.60 21.18 5.56
CA GLU A 56 5.05 21.44 5.72
C GLU A 56 5.32 22.89 6.15
N GLU A 57 4.72 23.85 5.44
CA GLU A 57 4.82 25.28 5.76
C GLU A 57 4.31 25.59 7.17
N ALA A 58 3.10 25.15 7.50
CA ALA A 58 2.48 25.48 8.78
C ALA A 58 3.19 24.83 9.97
N ILE A 59 3.69 23.60 9.82
CA ILE A 59 4.49 22.91 10.84
C ILE A 59 5.77 23.72 11.12
N GLY A 60 6.45 24.19 10.06
CA GLY A 60 7.62 25.04 10.17
C GLY A 60 7.33 26.40 10.81
N GLU A 61 6.29 27.10 10.36
CA GLU A 61 5.87 28.41 10.88
C GLU A 61 5.48 28.36 12.37
N GLN A 62 4.84 27.28 12.79
CA GLN A 62 4.40 27.09 14.18
C GLN A 62 5.45 26.41 15.07
N ASN A 63 6.60 26.00 14.49
CA ASN A 63 7.67 25.26 15.16
C ASN A 63 7.17 23.98 15.86
N ILE A 64 6.29 23.24 15.19
CA ILE A 64 5.73 21.97 15.66
C ILE A 64 6.63 20.84 15.14
N LYS A 65 6.82 19.80 15.93
CA LYS A 65 7.43 18.55 15.44
C LYS A 65 6.31 17.63 15.00
N ALA A 66 6.29 17.23 13.75
CA ALA A 66 5.36 16.23 13.21
C ALA A 66 6.01 15.53 12.01
N HIS A 67 5.63 14.28 11.77
CA HIS A 67 6.06 13.51 10.61
C HIS A 67 4.98 13.51 9.54
N ILE A 68 5.34 13.90 8.32
CA ILE A 68 4.47 13.72 7.17
C ILE A 68 4.79 12.36 6.57
N HIS A 69 3.78 11.51 6.51
CA HIS A 69 3.87 10.18 5.90
C HIS A 69 3.01 10.18 4.63
N THR A 70 3.65 9.99 3.49
CA THR A 70 2.95 9.97 2.20
C THR A 70 2.51 8.55 1.91
N VAL A 71 1.21 8.34 1.75
CA VAL A 71 0.65 7.00 1.51
C VAL A 71 -0.02 6.95 0.14
N GLY A 72 -0.27 5.73 -0.34
CA GLY A 72 -1.06 5.51 -1.54
C GLY A 72 -2.53 5.93 -1.43
N CYS A 73 -3.34 5.49 -2.38
CA CYS A 73 -4.78 5.70 -2.38
C CYS A 73 -5.44 4.98 -1.20
N ILE A 74 -6.20 5.71 -0.38
CA ILE A 74 -6.96 5.14 0.75
C ILE A 74 -8.31 4.56 0.27
N GLY A 75 -8.69 4.79 -1.00
CA GLY A 75 -9.90 4.27 -1.63
C GLY A 75 -11.11 5.20 -1.52
N HIS A 76 -10.99 6.38 -0.91
CA HIS A 76 -12.08 7.34 -0.73
C HIS A 76 -11.94 8.52 -1.69
N CYS A 77 -11.79 8.23 -2.98
CA CYS A 77 -11.53 9.24 -4.03
C CYS A 77 -12.54 10.40 -4.05
N TYR A 78 -13.79 10.17 -3.62
CA TYR A 78 -14.83 11.21 -3.53
C TYR A 78 -14.56 12.26 -2.43
N ALA A 79 -13.67 11.95 -1.48
CA ALA A 79 -13.37 12.74 -0.30
C ALA A 79 -11.97 13.37 -0.36
N GLU A 80 -11.24 13.21 -1.47
CA GLU A 80 -9.88 13.72 -1.63
C GLU A 80 -9.81 15.26 -1.62
N PRO A 81 -8.69 15.87 -1.18
CA PRO A 81 -7.54 15.23 -0.54
C PRO A 81 -7.89 14.71 0.86
N VAL A 82 -7.57 13.45 1.12
CA VAL A 82 -7.81 12.84 2.42
C VAL A 82 -6.56 12.85 3.29
N VAL A 83 -6.73 13.09 4.59
CA VAL A 83 -5.62 13.12 5.56
C VAL A 83 -6.03 12.41 6.83
N ILE A 84 -5.16 11.53 7.34
CA ILE A 84 -5.31 10.93 8.67
C ILE A 84 -4.26 11.56 9.59
N ILE A 85 -4.68 12.10 10.72
CA ILE A 85 -3.76 12.62 11.73
C ILE A 85 -3.80 11.70 12.94
N ASP A 86 -2.65 11.10 13.24
CA ASP A 86 -2.40 10.36 14.46
C ASP A 86 -1.61 11.25 15.43
N ASN A 87 -2.27 11.66 16.53
CA ASN A 87 -1.69 12.51 17.56
C ASN A 87 -2.01 11.93 18.94
N GLU A 88 -1.23 10.94 19.39
CA GLU A 88 -1.47 10.23 20.65
C GLU A 88 -1.54 11.17 21.86
N GLU A 89 -0.73 12.24 21.90
CA GLU A 89 -0.72 13.21 23.00
C GLU A 89 -2.04 13.99 23.13
N SER A 90 -2.82 14.11 22.06
CA SER A 90 -4.14 14.74 22.11
C SER A 90 -5.21 13.88 22.78
N GLY A 91 -4.92 12.60 23.02
CA GLY A 91 -5.86 11.64 23.59
C GLY A 91 -6.95 11.17 22.63
N PHE A 92 -6.97 11.64 21.38
CA PHE A 92 -7.88 11.17 20.34
C PHE A 92 -7.31 9.95 19.58
N PRO A 93 -8.18 9.07 19.03
CA PRO A 93 -7.74 8.08 18.04
C PRO A 93 -7.22 8.79 16.77
N PRO A 94 -6.55 8.08 15.84
CA PRO A 94 -6.23 8.66 14.55
C PRO A 94 -7.50 9.12 13.82
N ILE A 95 -7.52 10.39 13.45
CA ILE A 95 -8.71 11.08 12.93
C ILE A 95 -8.60 11.20 11.42
N PHE A 96 -9.64 10.76 10.72
CA PHE A 96 -9.74 10.85 9.27
C PHE A 96 -10.45 12.14 8.84
N TYR A 97 -9.79 12.97 8.05
CA TYR A 97 -10.31 14.22 7.49
C TYR A 97 -10.49 14.09 5.98
N SER A 98 -11.60 14.62 5.49
CA SER A 98 -11.90 14.73 4.06
C SER A 98 -11.72 16.16 3.53
N GLU A 99 -11.56 16.28 2.21
CA GLU A 99 -11.51 17.54 1.46
C GLU A 99 -10.51 18.54 2.08
N VAL A 100 -9.33 18.04 2.43
CA VAL A 100 -8.31 18.82 3.13
C VAL A 100 -7.57 19.67 2.12
N ASN A 101 -8.06 20.89 1.90
CA ASN A 101 -7.38 21.91 1.10
C ASN A 101 -6.26 22.61 1.91
N PRO A 102 -5.43 23.47 1.29
CA PRO A 102 -4.35 24.18 1.98
C PRO A 102 -4.81 24.98 3.22
N GLY A 103 -5.98 25.62 3.16
CA GLY A 103 -6.52 26.35 4.31
C GLY A 103 -6.86 25.43 5.48
N LYS A 104 -7.49 24.29 5.19
CA LYS A 104 -7.81 23.25 6.18
C LYS A 104 -6.54 22.63 6.77
N ALA A 105 -5.50 22.40 5.95
CA ALA A 105 -4.21 21.93 6.44
C ALA A 105 -3.58 22.88 7.48
N LYS A 106 -3.45 24.18 7.15
CA LYS A 106 -2.92 25.20 8.08
C LYS A 106 -3.76 25.32 9.35
N MET A 107 -5.08 25.21 9.19
CA MET A 107 -6.05 25.21 10.29
C MET A 107 -5.84 24.00 11.22
N LEU A 108 -5.69 22.78 10.69
CA LEU A 108 -5.46 21.58 11.49
C LEU A 108 -4.12 21.63 12.22
N VAL A 109 -3.06 22.15 11.60
CA VAL A 109 -1.79 22.35 12.29
C VAL A 109 -1.94 23.31 13.47
N LYS A 110 -2.65 24.42 13.29
CA LYS A 110 -2.87 25.40 14.36
C LYS A 110 -3.78 24.87 15.46
N PHE A 111 -4.99 24.45 15.12
CA PHE A 111 -5.98 24.11 16.14
C PHE A 111 -5.76 22.71 16.70
N PHE A 112 -5.48 21.72 15.85
CA PHE A 112 -5.35 20.36 16.34
C PHE A 112 -3.96 20.08 16.91
N LEU A 113 -2.90 20.27 16.12
CA LEU A 113 -1.56 19.88 16.56
C LEU A 113 -0.99 20.78 17.66
N LYS A 114 -1.38 22.07 17.71
CA LYS A 114 -0.87 23.03 18.71
C LYS A 114 -1.84 23.29 19.85
N GLU A 115 -3.13 23.44 19.57
CA GLU A 115 -4.13 23.81 20.58
C GLU A 115 -4.94 22.61 21.11
N GLY A 116 -4.82 21.42 20.48
CA GLY A 116 -5.51 20.21 20.88
C GLY A 116 -6.98 20.10 20.44
N ASP A 117 -7.47 21.03 19.60
CA ASP A 117 -8.82 21.04 19.07
C ASP A 117 -8.88 20.31 17.70
N PRO A 118 -9.51 19.12 17.62
CA PRO A 118 -9.53 18.31 16.39
C PRO A 118 -10.49 18.82 15.33
N ARG A 119 -11.31 19.85 15.61
CA ARG A 119 -12.25 20.44 14.64
C ARG A 119 -13.22 19.41 14.08
N PHE A 120 -14.07 18.88 14.97
CA PHE A 120 -15.02 17.81 14.70
C PHE A 120 -15.92 18.05 13.48
N GLU A 121 -16.19 19.31 13.10
CA GLU A 121 -16.97 19.65 11.91
C GLU A 121 -16.32 19.22 10.58
N HIS A 122 -15.02 18.87 10.59
CA HIS A 122 -14.28 18.40 9.42
C HIS A 122 -13.93 16.91 9.47
N VAL A 123 -14.34 16.22 10.54
CA VAL A 123 -14.00 14.81 10.76
C VAL A 123 -14.92 13.90 9.95
N LEU A 124 -14.32 13.00 9.19
CA LEU A 124 -15.02 11.91 8.52
C LEU A 124 -15.27 10.73 9.48
N GLY A 125 -14.35 10.49 10.40
CA GLY A 125 -14.47 9.49 11.47
C GLY A 125 -13.10 9.11 12.05
N ALA A 126 -13.08 8.24 13.05
CA ALA A 126 -11.84 7.65 13.56
C ALA A 126 -11.48 6.37 12.81
N THR A 127 -10.19 6.16 12.53
CA THR A 127 -9.73 4.91 11.88
C THR A 127 -9.52 3.76 12.86
N LYS A 128 -9.64 4.03 14.16
CA LYS A 128 -9.58 3.06 15.26
C LYS A 128 -10.82 3.19 16.14
N GLU A 129 -11.34 2.05 16.59
CA GLU A 129 -12.47 2.01 17.53
C GLU A 129 -12.11 2.73 18.85
N ASN A 130 -13.06 3.52 19.34
CA ASN A 130 -12.92 4.38 20.50
C ASN A 130 -14.32 4.87 20.95
N GLU A 131 -14.39 5.59 22.07
CA GLU A 131 -15.66 6.10 22.64
C GLU A 131 -15.96 7.58 22.29
N MET A 132 -15.02 8.29 21.65
CA MET A 132 -15.09 9.75 21.45
C MET A 132 -15.59 10.15 20.06
N ILE A 133 -15.14 9.44 19.01
CA ILE A 133 -15.40 9.74 17.61
C ILE A 133 -15.92 8.46 16.94
N PRO A 134 -17.07 8.50 16.23
CA PRO A 134 -17.58 7.36 15.48
C PRO A 134 -16.51 6.75 14.58
N SER A 135 -16.41 5.42 14.61
CA SER A 135 -15.47 4.71 13.76
C SER A 135 -15.90 4.84 12.30
N VAL A 136 -14.94 4.99 11.40
CA VAL A 136 -15.23 4.98 9.96
C VAL A 136 -15.91 3.67 9.53
N MET A 137 -15.68 2.59 10.26
CA MET A 137 -16.30 1.27 10.05
C MET A 137 -17.80 1.24 10.37
N GLU A 138 -18.37 2.27 10.99
CA GLU A 138 -19.83 2.38 11.16
C GLU A 138 -20.53 2.72 9.83
N TYR A 139 -19.81 3.31 8.87
CA TYR A 139 -20.37 3.72 7.60
C TYR A 139 -20.29 2.61 6.54
N SER A 140 -21.34 2.51 5.72
CA SER A 140 -21.49 1.50 4.66
C SER A 140 -20.36 1.50 3.64
N ARG A 141 -19.70 2.65 3.44
CA ARG A 141 -18.55 2.76 2.55
C ARG A 141 -17.35 1.95 3.06
N PHE A 142 -17.16 1.80 4.38
CA PHE A 142 -16.00 1.11 4.96
C PHE A 142 -16.32 -0.35 5.35
N ASN A 143 -17.51 -0.63 5.88
CA ASN A 143 -17.81 -1.98 6.40
C ASN A 143 -18.30 -3.00 5.38
N ARG A 144 -18.49 -2.61 4.11
CA ARG A 144 -18.95 -3.52 3.05
C ARG A 144 -17.84 -4.06 2.16
N GLU A 145 -16.59 -3.70 2.43
CA GLU A 145 -15.44 -4.15 1.66
C GLU A 145 -14.60 -5.14 2.45
N LYS A 146 -14.07 -6.15 1.75
CA LYS A 146 -12.98 -6.99 2.25
C LYS A 146 -11.76 -6.69 1.39
N ARG A 147 -10.85 -5.87 1.91
CA ARG A 147 -9.59 -5.55 1.24
C ARG A 147 -8.63 -6.72 1.40
N VAL A 148 -8.43 -7.49 0.33
CA VAL A 148 -7.43 -8.56 0.30
C VAL A 148 -6.21 -8.10 -0.49
N VAL A 149 -6.41 -7.70 -1.75
CA VAL A 149 -5.30 -7.19 -2.57
C VAL A 149 -4.89 -5.79 -2.13
N MET A 150 -5.86 -4.96 -1.74
CA MET A 150 -5.65 -3.57 -1.34
C MET A 150 -5.43 -3.38 0.17
N GLU A 151 -5.11 -4.45 0.91
CA GLU A 151 -5.02 -4.39 2.38
C GLU A 151 -4.00 -3.37 2.89
N ASN A 152 -2.90 -3.16 2.17
CA ASN A 152 -1.87 -2.18 2.53
C ASN A 152 -2.06 -0.80 1.85
N CYS A 153 -3.03 -0.66 0.94
CA CYS A 153 -3.27 0.62 0.25
C CYS A 153 -3.75 1.69 1.24
N GLY A 154 -3.03 2.82 1.28
CA GLY A 154 -3.32 3.91 2.22
C GLY A 154 -2.70 3.73 3.61
N HIS A 155 -1.94 2.65 3.81
CA HIS A 155 -1.24 2.37 5.07
C HIS A 155 0.28 2.49 4.93
N ILE A 156 0.81 2.16 3.76
CA ILE A 156 2.25 2.21 3.48
C ILE A 156 2.64 3.37 2.56
N ASP A 157 3.88 3.80 2.67
CA ASP A 157 4.56 4.61 1.65
C ASP A 157 4.93 3.73 0.44
N PRO A 158 4.35 4.00 -0.75
CA PRO A 158 4.64 3.20 -1.95
C PRO A 158 6.08 3.36 -2.46
N GLU A 159 6.81 4.41 -2.03
CA GLU A 159 8.21 4.66 -2.43
C GLU A 159 9.24 4.11 -1.43
N ASP A 160 8.82 3.67 -0.23
CA ASP A 160 9.71 3.02 0.73
C ASP A 160 9.50 1.49 0.77
N ILE A 161 10.47 0.76 0.22
CA ILE A 161 10.51 -0.70 0.26
C ILE A 161 10.43 -1.26 1.69
N TYR A 162 10.99 -0.57 2.69
CA TYR A 162 10.99 -1.06 4.07
C TYR A 162 9.60 -1.03 4.68
N ASP A 163 8.73 -0.11 4.26
CA ASP A 163 7.37 -0.05 4.76
C ASP A 163 6.56 -1.25 4.26
N TYR A 164 6.72 -1.61 2.99
CA TYR A 164 6.14 -2.86 2.45
C TYR A 164 6.70 -4.12 3.14
N VAL A 165 8.01 -4.19 3.39
CA VAL A 165 8.62 -5.34 4.10
C VAL A 165 8.14 -5.44 5.55
N ALA A 166 7.92 -4.32 6.23
CA ALA A 166 7.43 -4.29 7.59
C ALA A 166 5.96 -4.77 7.72
N GLU A 167 5.21 -4.74 6.62
CA GLU A 167 3.89 -5.39 6.50
C GLU A 167 3.97 -6.85 6.00
N GLY A 168 5.17 -7.46 6.00
CA GLY A 168 5.39 -8.84 5.58
C GLY A 168 5.61 -9.02 4.08
N GLY A 169 5.79 -7.92 3.33
CA GLY A 169 6.16 -7.94 1.92
C GLY A 169 7.42 -8.75 1.64
N TYR A 170 7.47 -9.39 0.47
CA TYR A 170 8.55 -10.29 0.03
C TYR A 170 8.73 -11.60 0.81
N ALA A 171 7.98 -11.83 1.89
CA ALA A 171 8.04 -13.11 2.62
C ALA A 171 7.53 -14.29 1.77
N ALA A 172 6.54 -14.06 0.91
CA ALA A 172 6.04 -15.10 0.01
C ALA A 172 7.08 -15.42 -1.07
N LEU A 173 7.75 -14.41 -1.63
CA LEU A 173 8.86 -14.61 -2.56
C LEU A 173 9.98 -15.42 -1.91
N GLU A 174 10.39 -15.07 -0.69
CA GLU A 174 11.45 -15.78 0.03
C GLU A 174 11.13 -17.27 0.23
N LYS A 175 9.88 -17.57 0.62
CA LYS A 175 9.37 -18.94 0.73
C LYS A 175 9.36 -19.66 -0.62
N THR A 176 8.93 -18.98 -1.69
CA THR A 176 8.81 -19.60 -3.03
C THR A 176 10.16 -19.94 -3.62
N LEU A 177 11.19 -19.12 -3.43
CA LEU A 177 12.55 -19.37 -3.93
C LEU A 177 13.18 -20.65 -3.35
N LYS A 178 12.70 -21.12 -2.20
CA LYS A 178 13.11 -22.38 -1.55
C LYS A 178 12.22 -23.57 -1.91
N SER A 179 11.14 -23.33 -2.64
CA SER A 179 10.16 -24.35 -3.01
C SER A 179 10.34 -24.82 -4.44
N ASN A 180 9.74 -25.96 -4.76
CA ASN A 180 9.70 -26.48 -6.12
C ASN A 180 8.64 -25.68 -6.93
N PRO A 181 8.98 -25.14 -8.12
CA PRO A 181 8.03 -24.49 -9.02
C PRO A 181 6.72 -25.23 -9.25
N VAL A 182 6.74 -26.56 -9.36
CA VAL A 182 5.53 -27.39 -9.55
C VAL A 182 4.60 -27.31 -8.33
N LYS A 183 5.16 -27.25 -7.12
CA LYS A 183 4.36 -27.09 -5.89
C LYS A 183 3.71 -25.71 -5.84
N ILE A 184 4.43 -24.67 -6.26
CA ILE A 184 3.91 -23.30 -6.33
C ILE A 184 2.72 -23.24 -7.30
N ILE A 185 2.88 -23.79 -8.50
CA ILE A 185 1.79 -23.85 -9.51
C ILE A 185 0.58 -24.61 -8.94
N SER A 186 0.80 -25.74 -8.26
CA SER A 186 -0.28 -26.49 -7.60
C SER A 186 -1.01 -25.68 -6.52
N GLU A 187 -0.30 -24.86 -5.74
CA GLU A 187 -0.88 -23.96 -4.75
C GLU A 187 -1.77 -22.89 -5.40
N ILE A 188 -1.31 -22.29 -6.52
CA ILE A 188 -2.11 -21.34 -7.31
C ILE A 188 -3.33 -22.00 -7.97
N GLN A 189 -3.22 -23.27 -8.40
CA GLN A 189 -4.37 -24.02 -8.91
C GLN A 189 -5.40 -24.27 -7.81
N LYS A 190 -4.95 -24.68 -6.62
CA LYS A 190 -5.82 -24.95 -5.46
C LYS A 190 -6.52 -23.72 -4.92
N SER A 191 -5.91 -22.53 -5.05
CA SER A 191 -6.55 -21.28 -4.63
C SER A 191 -7.77 -20.89 -5.50
N GLY A 192 -7.90 -21.50 -6.69
CA GLY A 192 -8.96 -21.16 -7.63
C GLY A 192 -8.80 -19.77 -8.25
N LEU A 193 -7.59 -19.17 -8.19
CA LEU A 193 -7.35 -17.85 -8.76
C LEU A 193 -7.63 -17.84 -10.27
N ARG A 194 -8.41 -16.84 -10.69
CA ARG A 194 -8.78 -16.59 -12.09
C ARG A 194 -8.18 -15.26 -12.55
N GLY A 195 -7.93 -15.13 -13.85
CA GLY A 195 -7.47 -13.89 -14.47
C GLY A 195 -8.44 -12.74 -14.22
N ARG A 196 -7.93 -11.62 -13.72
CA ARG A 196 -8.73 -10.45 -13.32
C ARG A 196 -8.95 -9.41 -14.42
N GLY A 197 -8.26 -9.52 -15.56
CA GLY A 197 -8.52 -8.70 -16.75
C GLY A 197 -9.72 -9.16 -17.59
N GLY A 198 -10.83 -9.59 -16.96
CA GLY A 198 -12.09 -9.92 -17.65
C GLY A 198 -12.27 -11.39 -18.09
N ALA A 199 -11.30 -11.99 -18.80
CA ALA A 199 -11.47 -13.32 -19.40
C ALA A 199 -11.66 -14.48 -18.39
N GLY A 200 -11.23 -14.30 -17.14
CA GLY A 200 -11.47 -15.27 -16.07
C GLY A 200 -10.84 -16.65 -16.28
N PHE A 201 -9.79 -16.78 -17.10
CA PHE A 201 -9.10 -18.06 -17.27
C PHE A 201 -8.38 -18.49 -15.97
N SER A 202 -8.24 -19.80 -15.71
CA SER A 202 -7.54 -20.30 -14.52
C SER A 202 -6.07 -19.89 -14.53
N THR A 203 -5.64 -19.12 -13.53
CA THR A 203 -4.26 -18.63 -13.42
C THR A 203 -3.28 -19.78 -13.27
N GLY A 204 -3.61 -20.75 -12.40
CA GLY A 204 -2.77 -21.92 -12.17
C GLY A 204 -2.64 -22.83 -13.40
N GLN A 205 -3.71 -22.99 -14.20
CA GLN A 205 -3.64 -23.71 -15.47
C GLN A 205 -2.76 -22.96 -16.49
N LYS A 206 -2.90 -21.63 -16.58
CA LYS A 206 -2.06 -20.80 -17.46
C LYS A 206 -0.57 -20.94 -17.12
N TRP A 207 -0.24 -20.93 -15.83
CA TRP A 207 1.14 -21.10 -15.36
C TRP A 207 1.69 -22.49 -15.66
N ASP A 208 0.89 -23.54 -15.50
CA ASP A 208 1.31 -24.92 -15.82
C ASP A 208 1.61 -25.10 -17.32
N LEU A 209 0.73 -24.58 -18.18
CA LEU A 209 0.96 -24.55 -19.63
C LEU A 209 2.24 -23.79 -19.98
N ALA A 210 2.44 -22.61 -19.38
CA ALA A 210 3.66 -21.82 -19.60
C ALA A 210 4.91 -22.56 -19.12
N ARG A 211 4.86 -23.28 -17.99
CA ARG A 211 5.98 -24.02 -17.42
C ARG A 211 6.36 -25.25 -18.25
N THR A 212 5.38 -25.96 -18.78
CA THR A 212 5.54 -27.21 -19.56
C THR A 212 5.81 -26.96 -21.04
N ALA A 213 5.47 -25.76 -21.56
CA ALA A 213 5.79 -25.37 -22.93
C ALA A 213 7.28 -25.53 -23.26
N THR A 214 7.56 -25.98 -24.48
CA THR A 214 8.91 -26.08 -25.05
C THR A 214 9.49 -24.68 -25.29
N GLY A 215 10.82 -24.57 -25.24
CA GLY A 215 11.53 -23.29 -25.35
C GLY A 215 12.10 -22.81 -24.00
N LYS A 216 13.30 -22.22 -24.06
CA LYS A 216 14.06 -21.78 -22.88
C LYS A 216 13.82 -20.31 -22.52
N ASP A 217 13.35 -19.52 -23.47
CA ASP A 217 13.20 -18.07 -23.33
C ASP A 217 11.75 -17.71 -23.01
N LYS A 218 11.39 -17.86 -21.73
CA LYS A 218 10.07 -17.52 -21.20
C LYS A 218 10.09 -16.10 -20.64
N ILE A 219 8.99 -15.37 -20.85
CA ILE A 219 8.79 -14.00 -20.40
C ILE A 219 7.48 -13.93 -19.63
N VAL A 220 7.49 -13.26 -18.48
CA VAL A 220 6.27 -12.85 -17.77
C VAL A 220 5.91 -11.44 -18.19
N ILE A 221 4.64 -11.21 -18.52
CA ILE A 221 4.13 -9.89 -18.87
C ILE A 221 3.02 -9.54 -17.89
N CYS A 222 3.19 -8.42 -17.18
CA CYS A 222 2.10 -7.74 -16.47
C CYS A 222 1.47 -6.77 -17.45
N ASN A 223 0.19 -6.98 -17.75
CA ASN A 223 -0.60 -6.05 -18.55
C ASN A 223 -1.24 -5.04 -17.59
N ALA A 224 -0.72 -3.83 -17.58
CA ALA A 224 -1.19 -2.67 -16.83
C ALA A 224 -1.69 -1.57 -17.79
N ASP A 225 -2.30 -1.98 -18.91
CA ASP A 225 -2.88 -1.06 -19.89
C ASP A 225 -4.19 -0.43 -19.39
N GLU A 226 -4.94 -1.14 -18.52
CA GLU A 226 -6.20 -0.71 -17.89
C GLU A 226 -7.05 0.24 -18.76
N GLY A 227 -7.32 -0.14 -20.01
CA GLY A 227 -7.93 0.74 -21.02
C GLY A 227 -9.45 0.97 -20.86
N ASP A 228 -10.12 0.18 -20.01
CA ASP A 228 -11.57 0.21 -19.86
C ASP A 228 -12.04 1.47 -19.12
N PRO A 229 -13.01 2.25 -19.66
CA PRO A 229 -13.54 3.43 -18.97
C PRO A 229 -14.08 3.12 -17.58
N GLY A 230 -13.61 3.86 -16.57
CA GLY A 230 -14.01 3.69 -15.18
C GLY A 230 -13.22 2.63 -14.41
N ALA A 231 -12.30 1.90 -15.05
CA ALA A 231 -11.32 1.06 -14.36
C ALA A 231 -10.15 1.92 -13.85
N TYR A 232 -9.76 1.67 -12.60
CA TYR A 232 -8.59 2.30 -11.97
C TYR A 232 -7.99 1.41 -10.87
N MET A 233 -8.36 0.12 -10.85
CA MET A 233 -7.93 -0.85 -9.85
C MET A 233 -6.46 -1.21 -10.02
N ASP A 234 -5.98 -1.38 -11.26
CA ASP A 234 -4.58 -1.66 -11.55
C ASP A 234 -3.73 -0.41 -11.21
N ARG A 235 -4.16 0.77 -11.67
CA ARG A 235 -3.54 2.05 -11.29
C ARG A 235 -3.43 2.19 -9.77
N THR A 236 -4.51 1.88 -9.04
CA THR A 236 -4.53 1.99 -7.57
C THR A 236 -3.44 1.15 -6.92
N ILE A 237 -3.27 -0.12 -7.34
CA ILE A 237 -2.25 -1.00 -6.75
C ILE A 237 -0.85 -0.56 -7.18
N LEU A 238 -0.66 -0.16 -8.44
CA LEU A 238 0.65 0.29 -8.93
C LEU A 238 1.14 1.55 -8.21
N GLU A 239 0.24 2.47 -7.89
CA GLU A 239 0.58 3.70 -7.18
C GLU A 239 0.64 3.52 -5.66
N SER A 240 -0.11 2.56 -5.09
CA SER A 240 -0.26 2.45 -3.63
C SER A 240 0.52 1.30 -3.01
N ASN A 241 0.84 0.26 -3.79
CA ASN A 241 1.60 -0.89 -3.35
C ASN A 241 2.34 -1.56 -4.54
N PRO A 242 3.26 -0.83 -5.22
CA PRO A 242 3.96 -1.35 -6.39
C PRO A 242 4.78 -2.61 -6.08
N HIS A 243 5.33 -2.71 -4.87
CA HIS A 243 6.14 -3.84 -4.45
C HIS A 243 5.37 -5.16 -4.41
N GLN A 244 4.06 -5.15 -4.10
CA GLN A 244 3.21 -6.34 -4.19
C GLN A 244 3.06 -6.87 -5.63
N VAL A 245 2.99 -5.97 -6.62
CA VAL A 245 2.96 -6.36 -8.03
C VAL A 245 4.29 -6.98 -8.42
N LEU A 246 5.40 -6.35 -8.04
CA LEU A 246 6.75 -6.85 -8.32
C LEU A 246 7.02 -8.21 -7.65
N GLU A 247 6.56 -8.39 -6.40
CA GLU A 247 6.64 -9.67 -5.69
C GLU A 247 5.86 -10.76 -6.44
N GLY A 248 4.59 -10.50 -6.80
CA GLY A 248 3.77 -11.45 -7.54
C GLY A 248 4.37 -11.82 -8.90
N MET A 249 4.95 -10.84 -9.61
CA MET A 249 5.65 -11.07 -10.87
C MET A 249 6.92 -11.91 -10.70
N ALA A 250 7.71 -11.67 -9.65
CA ALA A 250 8.90 -12.46 -9.35
C ALA A 250 8.55 -13.91 -9.02
N ILE A 251 7.50 -14.14 -8.22
CA ILE A 251 6.98 -15.47 -7.91
C ILE A 251 6.51 -16.19 -9.18
N CYS A 252 5.74 -15.49 -10.03
CA CYS A 252 5.29 -16.01 -11.32
C CYS A 252 6.47 -16.42 -12.20
N ALA A 253 7.46 -15.52 -12.35
CA ALA A 253 8.64 -15.76 -13.18
C ALA A 253 9.42 -16.98 -12.70
N TYR A 254 9.64 -17.10 -11.39
CA TYR A 254 10.27 -18.26 -10.79
C TYR A 254 9.47 -19.55 -11.04
N ALA A 255 8.16 -19.51 -10.86
CA ALA A 255 7.28 -20.67 -11.03
C ALA A 255 7.25 -21.18 -12.49
N VAL A 256 7.19 -20.28 -13.47
CA VAL A 256 7.12 -20.66 -14.90
C VAL A 256 8.49 -20.87 -15.55
N GLY A 257 9.57 -20.49 -14.85
CA GLY A 257 10.94 -20.58 -15.36
C GLY A 257 11.32 -19.45 -16.32
N ALA A 258 10.71 -18.27 -16.18
CA ALA A 258 11.06 -17.08 -16.93
C ALA A 258 12.25 -16.36 -16.29
N LYS A 259 13.14 -15.83 -17.14
CA LYS A 259 14.28 -14.99 -16.70
C LYS A 259 14.05 -13.50 -16.92
N LYS A 260 12.96 -13.15 -17.61
CA LYS A 260 12.59 -11.79 -17.95
C LYS A 260 11.13 -11.56 -17.57
N ALA A 261 10.87 -10.39 -17.03
CA ALA A 261 9.55 -9.89 -16.71
C ALA A 261 9.42 -8.48 -17.30
N LEU A 262 8.26 -8.17 -17.87
CA LEU A 262 7.94 -6.87 -18.44
C LEU A 262 6.64 -6.37 -17.82
N VAL A 263 6.61 -5.10 -17.45
CA VAL A 263 5.37 -4.39 -17.12
C VAL A 263 5.04 -3.52 -18.32
N TYR A 264 3.92 -3.80 -18.96
CA TYR A 264 3.38 -2.95 -20.00
C TYR A 264 2.39 -2.00 -19.33
N VAL A 265 2.80 -0.75 -19.13
CA VAL A 265 1.95 0.32 -18.60
C VAL A 265 1.48 1.16 -19.76
N ARG A 266 0.21 1.56 -19.75
CA ARG A 266 -0.34 2.53 -20.71
C ARG A 266 0.42 3.87 -20.66
N TYR A 267 0.17 4.73 -21.65
CA TYR A 267 0.84 6.03 -21.72
C TYR A 267 0.27 7.05 -20.72
N GLU A 268 -1.04 6.98 -20.47
CA GLU A 268 -1.80 7.88 -19.59
C GLU A 268 -1.59 7.59 -18.10
#